data_AF-A0A5J4TKB2-F1
#
_entry.id   AF-A0A5J4TKB2-F1
#
_cell.length_a   1.000
_cell.length_b   1.000
_cell.length_c   1.000
_cell.angle_alpha   90.00
_cell.angle_beta   90.00
_cell.angle_gamma   90.00
#
_symmetry.space_group_name_H-M   'P 1'
#
loop_
_entity.id
_entity.type
_entity.pdbx_description
1 polymer ?
#
loop_
_entity_poly.entity_id
_entity_poly.type
_entity_poly.pdbx_seq_one_letter_code
_entity_poly.pdbx_strand_id
1 'polypeptide(L)'
;KKYQGFNWDDSLKVCQKYNININCYEFDDKNVEVPYKLFTNYSIDNQQANETQVTREIQSRDYNILLLNDDDGNQHLMYIISVDKLLGIKICPICNNHAVFTKDPNNNSKRKMDTHMKECQQNNGQIKKYITLEKFPKPFVPHITSNKTYRYLLAHNRVSEYKATQYYITFRFQTELQKIRGYQYPILVPTAVASTIKAKNYIKTISYDNSQDNFVEKWLDQVFSEALQIRDDNKYADDVPQRYEVHIIGFDYQVQGVVQYT
;
A
#
# COMPACT_ATOMS: atom_id res chain seq x y z
N LYS A 1 -21.26 51.60 10.10
CA LYS A 1 -19.89 51.00 10.00
C LYS A 1 -19.89 50.11 8.75
N LYS A 2 -18.98 50.34 7.79
CA LYS A 2 -18.80 49.42 6.65
C LYS A 2 -18.15 48.13 7.19
N TYR A 3 -18.83 47.01 7.05
CA TYR A 3 -18.26 45.70 7.38
C TYR A 3 -17.18 45.37 6.34
N GLN A 4 -15.96 45.09 6.79
CA GLN A 4 -14.78 44.88 5.92
C GLN A 4 -14.74 43.47 5.29
N GLY A 5 -15.80 42.67 5.47
CA GLY A 5 -15.80 41.27 5.08
C GLY A 5 -15.12 40.37 6.11
N PHE A 6 -15.07 39.08 5.79
CA PHE A 6 -14.44 38.02 6.56
C PHE A 6 -13.41 37.32 5.68
N ASN A 7 -12.16 37.20 6.14
CA ASN A 7 -11.11 36.41 5.47
C ASN A 7 -10.93 35.08 6.20
N TRP A 8 -10.58 34.02 5.48
CA TRP A 8 -10.27 32.70 6.02
C TRP A 8 -9.18 32.73 7.10
N ASP A 9 -8.23 33.66 7.01
CA ASP A 9 -7.20 33.89 8.03
C ASP A 9 -7.77 34.32 9.40
N ASP A 10 -8.98 34.86 9.43
CA ASP A 10 -9.67 35.25 10.67
C ASP A 10 -10.49 34.10 11.28
N SER A 11 -10.57 32.93 10.62
CA SER A 11 -11.34 31.77 11.12
C SER A 11 -10.87 31.30 12.48
N LEU A 12 -9.55 31.33 12.74
CA LEU A 12 -9.01 30.97 14.05
C LEU A 12 -9.42 31.97 15.14
N LYS A 13 -9.49 33.27 14.82
CA LYS A 13 -9.96 34.30 15.76
C LYS A 13 -11.45 34.11 16.09
N VAL A 14 -12.25 33.66 15.12
CA VAL A 14 -13.66 33.29 15.31
C VAL A 14 -13.78 32.05 16.21
N CYS A 15 -13.00 31.01 15.95
CA CYS A 15 -12.94 29.81 16.80
C CYS A 15 -12.62 30.17 18.25
N GLN A 16 -11.58 30.98 18.48
CA GLN A 16 -11.18 31.43 19.81
C GLN A 16 -12.24 32.31 20.48
N LYS A 17 -12.82 33.26 19.73
CA LYS A 17 -13.81 34.20 20.27
C LYS A 17 -15.11 33.52 20.70
N TYR A 18 -15.59 32.57 19.91
CA TYR A 18 -16.87 31.91 20.16
C TYR A 18 -16.73 30.53 20.80
N ASN A 19 -15.50 30.09 21.05
CA ASN A 19 -15.18 28.78 21.59
C ASN A 19 -15.81 27.63 20.76
N ILE A 20 -15.56 27.65 19.46
CA ILE A 20 -16.05 26.67 18.49
C ILE A 20 -14.91 26.13 17.63
N ASN A 21 -15.07 24.90 17.13
CA ASN A 21 -14.22 24.36 16.08
C ASN A 21 -14.98 24.40 14.75
N ILE A 22 -14.29 24.67 13.65
CA ILE A 22 -14.89 24.75 12.32
C ILE A 22 -14.22 23.71 11.44
N ASN A 23 -15.00 22.76 10.91
CA ASN A 23 -14.56 21.76 9.95
C ASN A 23 -15.13 22.09 8.58
N CYS A 24 -14.26 22.34 7.61
CA CYS A 24 -14.65 22.74 6.26
C CYS A 24 -14.55 21.54 5.31
N TYR A 25 -15.66 21.18 4.69
CA TYR A 25 -15.73 20.12 3.69
C TYR A 25 -15.86 20.73 2.30
N GLU A 26 -15.31 20.06 1.30
CA GLU A 26 -15.47 20.41 -0.11
C GLU A 26 -15.91 19.19 -0.92
N PHE A 27 -16.54 19.45 -2.06
CA PHE A 27 -16.89 18.42 -3.03
C PHE A 27 -15.64 17.98 -3.81
N ASP A 28 -15.42 16.68 -3.93
CA ASP A 28 -14.33 16.07 -4.70
C ASP A 28 -14.93 15.18 -5.80
N ASP A 29 -14.86 15.67 -7.03
CA ASP A 29 -15.39 14.99 -8.22
C ASP A 29 -14.63 13.70 -8.59
N LYS A 30 -13.42 13.51 -8.06
CA LYS A 30 -12.59 12.33 -8.33
C LYS A 30 -12.98 11.13 -7.48
N ASN A 31 -13.62 11.34 -6.33
CA ASN A 31 -14.00 10.26 -5.40
C ASN A 31 -15.48 9.88 -5.53
N VAL A 32 -15.75 8.84 -6.31
CA VAL A 32 -17.13 8.39 -6.60
C VAL A 32 -17.86 7.86 -5.36
N GLU A 33 -17.15 7.19 -4.45
CA GLU A 33 -17.78 6.57 -3.28
C GLU A 33 -18.07 7.57 -2.14
N VAL A 34 -17.14 8.49 -1.88
CA VAL A 34 -17.20 9.51 -0.83
C VAL A 34 -16.89 10.89 -1.45
N PRO A 35 -17.89 11.55 -2.06
CA PRO A 35 -17.67 12.73 -2.89
C PRO A 35 -17.43 14.02 -2.09
N TYR A 36 -17.29 13.92 -0.77
CA TYR A 36 -16.99 15.05 0.09
C TYR A 36 -15.79 14.71 0.96
N LYS A 37 -14.83 15.63 1.04
CA LYS A 37 -13.64 15.48 1.88
C LYS A 37 -13.47 16.67 2.79
N LEU A 38 -12.83 16.44 3.94
CA LEU A 38 -12.39 17.53 4.81
C LEU A 38 -11.26 18.29 4.10
N PHE A 39 -11.51 19.54 3.76
CA PHE A 39 -10.56 20.45 3.12
C PHE A 39 -9.62 21.09 4.14
N THR A 40 -10.19 21.63 5.23
CA THR A 40 -9.43 22.25 6.32
C THR A 40 -10.21 22.21 7.62
N ASN A 41 -9.53 22.37 8.75
CA ASN A 41 -10.14 22.52 10.06
C ASN A 41 -9.48 23.63 10.89
N TYR A 42 -10.30 24.35 11.64
CA TYR A 42 -9.86 25.36 12.60
C TYR A 42 -10.33 24.93 13.98
N SER A 43 -9.39 24.60 14.86
CA SER A 43 -9.64 24.21 16.25
C SER A 43 -8.80 25.05 17.20
N ILE A 44 -9.34 25.30 18.39
CA ILE A 44 -8.69 26.04 19.47
C ILE A 44 -7.48 25.27 20.01
N ASP A 45 -7.52 23.94 19.93
CA ASP A 45 -6.47 23.04 20.46
C ASP A 45 -5.17 23.06 19.64
N ASN A 46 -5.16 23.68 18.45
CA ASN A 46 -3.97 23.81 17.62
C ASN A 46 -2.96 24.86 18.13
N GLN A 47 -3.21 25.49 19.29
CA GLN A 47 -2.31 26.46 19.91
C GLN A 47 -2.17 26.25 21.42
N GLN A 48 -1.45 25.21 21.86
CA GLN A 48 -0.55 25.17 23.05
C GLN A 48 -0.27 23.72 23.47
N ALA A 49 0.71 23.09 22.82
CA ALA A 49 1.55 22.13 23.51
C ALA A 49 2.56 22.92 24.35
N ASN A 50 2.12 23.49 25.47
CA ASN A 50 2.98 23.93 26.56
C ASN A 50 2.16 23.89 27.86
N GLU A 51 2.71 23.16 28.82
CA GLU A 51 2.15 22.82 30.13
C GLU A 51 1.64 24.05 30.90
N THR A 52 0.48 23.95 31.55
CA THR A 52 0.34 23.90 33.01
C THR A 52 -1.17 23.92 33.40
N GLN A 53 -1.58 22.85 34.08
CA GLN A 53 -2.69 22.68 35.03
C GLN A 53 -4.04 23.42 34.88
N VAL A 54 -5.07 22.54 34.89
CA VAL A 54 -6.42 22.72 35.45
C VAL A 54 -7.24 23.86 34.84
N THR A 55 -7.94 23.55 33.76
CA THR A 55 -9.22 24.20 33.47
C THR A 55 -10.21 23.16 32.95
N ARG A 56 -11.46 23.30 33.40
CA ARG A 56 -12.63 22.47 33.06
C ARG A 56 -12.61 22.13 31.56
N GLU A 57 -12.97 20.91 31.19
CA GLU A 57 -13.26 20.53 29.79
C GLU A 57 -14.27 21.51 29.21
N ILE A 58 -13.80 22.59 28.58
CA ILE A 58 -14.65 23.41 27.77
C ILE A 58 -14.76 22.62 26.47
N GLN A 59 -15.76 21.74 26.39
CA GLN A 59 -16.11 21.07 25.13
C GLN A 59 -16.45 22.15 24.11
N SER A 60 -15.49 22.48 23.25
CA SER A 60 -15.69 23.34 22.10
C SER A 60 -16.67 22.62 21.16
N ARG A 61 -17.67 23.36 20.67
CA ARG A 61 -18.69 22.78 19.80
C ARG A 61 -18.17 22.74 18.37
N ASP A 62 -18.24 21.58 17.73
CA ASP A 62 -17.87 21.42 16.33
C ASP A 62 -18.97 21.95 15.41
N TYR A 63 -18.59 22.83 14.48
CA TYR A 63 -19.41 23.31 13.37
C TYR A 63 -18.83 22.77 12.06
N ASN A 64 -19.63 21.95 11.38
CA ASN A 64 -19.26 21.38 10.10
C ASN A 64 -19.90 22.24 9.01
N ILE A 65 -19.09 22.74 8.08
CA ILE A 65 -19.54 23.58 6.96
C ILE A 65 -19.13 22.95 5.64
N LEU A 66 -19.98 23.08 4.63
CA LEU A 66 -19.71 22.65 3.25
C LEU A 66 -19.47 23.89 2.39
N LEU A 67 -18.38 23.85 1.63
CA LEU A 67 -18.03 24.83 0.62
C LEU A 67 -18.48 24.35 -0.76
N LEU A 68 -19.26 25.19 -1.43
CA LEU A 68 -19.70 24.98 -2.81
C LEU A 68 -19.33 26.20 -3.64
N ASN A 69 -18.71 25.98 -4.79
CA ASN A 69 -18.50 27.03 -5.78
C ASN A 69 -19.56 26.86 -6.87
N ASP A 70 -20.25 27.93 -7.24
CA ASP A 70 -21.11 27.90 -8.43
C ASP A 70 -20.32 28.17 -9.72
N ASP A 71 -20.95 27.97 -10.87
CA ASP A 71 -20.35 28.16 -12.19
C ASP A 71 -19.96 29.64 -12.45
N ASP A 72 -20.52 30.57 -11.69
CA ASP A 72 -20.24 32.00 -11.74
C ASP A 72 -19.07 32.42 -10.82
N GLY A 73 -18.48 31.46 -10.10
CA GLY A 73 -17.32 31.68 -9.21
C GLY A 73 -17.67 32.21 -7.82
N ASN A 74 -18.95 32.22 -7.43
CA ASN A 74 -19.36 32.57 -6.07
C ASN A 74 -19.18 31.39 -5.12
N GLN A 75 -18.78 31.71 -3.88
CA GLN A 75 -18.64 30.73 -2.80
C GLN A 75 -19.89 30.70 -1.92
N HIS A 76 -20.52 29.54 -1.84
CA HIS A 76 -21.64 29.26 -0.95
C HIS A 76 -21.17 28.47 0.27
N LEU A 77 -21.59 28.92 1.44
CA LEU A 77 -21.32 28.29 2.73
C LEU A 77 -22.59 27.65 3.26
N MET A 78 -22.58 26.33 3.44
CA MET A 78 -23.75 25.60 3.95
C MET A 78 -23.43 24.90 5.26
N TYR A 79 -24.33 24.99 6.24
CA TYR A 79 -24.19 24.28 7.51
C TYR A 79 -24.53 22.80 7.37
N ILE A 80 -23.65 21.92 7.81
CA ILE A 80 -23.84 20.47 7.77
C ILE A 80 -24.49 20.01 9.08
N ILE A 81 -25.75 19.56 8.98
CA ILE A 81 -26.51 19.04 10.12
C ILE A 81 -25.99 17.65 10.57
N SER A 82 -25.51 16.83 9.64
CA SER A 82 -24.99 15.49 9.92
C SER A 82 -23.91 15.11 8.92
N VAL A 83 -22.67 15.02 9.41
CA VAL A 83 -21.50 14.62 8.62
C VAL A 83 -21.67 13.19 8.12
N ASP A 84 -22.16 12.27 8.96
CA ASP A 84 -22.40 10.88 8.58
C ASP A 84 -23.32 10.72 7.36
N LYS A 85 -24.36 11.56 7.28
CA LYS A 85 -25.29 11.57 6.14
C LYS A 85 -24.65 12.16 4.89
N LEU A 86 -23.82 13.19 5.04
CA LEU A 86 -23.09 13.81 3.93
C LEU A 86 -22.07 12.84 3.33
N LEU A 87 -21.25 12.20 4.18
CA LEU A 87 -20.21 11.26 3.77
C LEU A 87 -20.76 9.89 3.37
N GLY A 88 -21.99 9.56 3.79
CA GLY A 88 -22.54 8.23 3.59
C GLY A 88 -21.83 7.15 4.42
N ILE A 89 -21.24 7.54 5.55
CA ILE A 89 -20.45 6.67 6.44
C ILE A 89 -20.93 6.91 7.87
N LYS A 90 -21.11 5.83 8.64
CA LYS A 90 -21.29 5.89 10.10
C LYS A 90 -20.03 5.40 10.78
N ILE A 91 -19.51 6.19 11.71
CA ILE A 91 -18.37 5.84 12.55
C ILE A 91 -18.89 5.36 13.91
N CYS A 92 -18.27 4.33 14.48
CA CYS A 92 -18.61 3.86 15.81
C CYS A 92 -18.25 4.92 16.87
N PRO A 93 -19.20 5.39 17.70
CA PRO A 93 -18.94 6.43 18.69
C PRO A 93 -18.09 5.94 19.88
N ILE A 94 -17.93 4.63 20.05
CA ILE A 94 -17.20 4.04 21.18
C ILE A 94 -15.69 3.99 20.89
N CYS A 95 -15.30 3.52 19.69
CA CYS A 95 -13.89 3.35 19.34
C CYS A 95 -13.35 4.40 18.36
N ASN A 96 -14.23 5.17 17.72
CA ASN A 96 -13.92 6.15 16.66
C ASN A 96 -13.05 5.62 15.50
N ASN A 97 -12.95 4.30 15.35
CA ASN A 97 -12.04 3.63 14.43
C ASN A 97 -12.75 2.68 13.45
N HIS A 98 -13.97 2.25 13.77
CA HIS A 98 -14.75 1.39 12.89
C HIS A 98 -15.77 2.22 12.11
N ALA A 99 -15.78 2.05 10.79
CA ALA A 99 -16.66 2.76 9.88
C ALA A 99 -17.51 1.79 9.05
N VAL A 100 -18.78 2.13 8.83
CA VAL A 100 -19.71 1.35 7.99
C VAL A 100 -20.37 2.29 6.99
N PHE A 101 -20.32 1.93 5.71
CA PHE A 101 -21.03 2.67 4.66
C PHE A 101 -22.55 2.57 4.85
N THR A 102 -23.24 3.70 4.78
CA THR A 102 -24.69 3.77 4.96
C THR A 102 -25.46 3.44 3.69
N LYS A 103 -24.83 3.60 2.51
CA LYS A 103 -25.38 3.28 1.17
C LYS A 103 -25.31 1.77 0.83
N ASP A 104 -25.46 0.87 1.79
CA ASP A 104 -25.47 -0.58 1.54
C ASP A 104 -26.80 -0.95 0.84
N PRO A 105 -26.80 -1.47 -0.41
CA PRO A 105 -28.02 -1.82 -1.15
C PRO A 105 -28.92 -2.82 -0.42
N ASN A 106 -28.32 -3.64 0.45
CA ASN A 106 -28.99 -4.69 1.19
C ASN A 106 -29.40 -4.25 2.61
N ASN A 107 -29.31 -2.94 2.93
CA ASN A 107 -29.66 -2.34 4.22
C ASN A 107 -29.01 -3.01 5.45
N ASN A 108 -27.85 -3.65 5.27
CA ASN A 108 -27.13 -4.34 6.33
C ASN A 108 -26.27 -3.40 7.20
N SER A 109 -26.15 -2.13 6.82
CA SER A 109 -25.28 -1.14 7.48
C SER A 109 -25.63 -0.95 8.95
N LYS A 110 -26.93 -0.85 9.28
CA LYS A 110 -27.40 -0.77 10.66
C LYS A 110 -27.01 -2.00 11.47
N ARG A 111 -27.29 -3.21 10.94
CA ARG A 111 -26.95 -4.48 11.60
C ARG A 111 -25.46 -4.62 11.84
N LYS A 112 -24.62 -4.26 10.86
CA LYS A 112 -23.15 -4.29 10.97
C LYS A 112 -22.67 -3.37 12.09
N MET A 113 -23.17 -2.13 12.13
CA MET A 113 -22.82 -1.18 13.18
C MET A 113 -23.32 -1.64 14.56
N ASP A 114 -24.57 -2.12 14.67
CA ASP A 114 -25.13 -2.62 15.94
C ASP A 114 -24.35 -3.83 16.47
N THR A 115 -23.93 -4.73 15.59
CA THR A 115 -23.09 -5.88 15.95
C THR A 115 -21.74 -5.42 16.47
N HIS A 116 -21.07 -4.52 15.74
CA HIS A 116 -19.82 -3.95 16.17
C HIS A 116 -19.94 -3.20 17.51
N MET A 117 -20.97 -2.36 17.71
CA MET A 117 -21.14 -1.61 18.96
C MET A 117 -21.24 -2.53 20.17
N LYS A 118 -21.95 -3.67 20.07
CA LYS A 118 -22.04 -4.65 21.16
C LYS A 118 -20.66 -5.24 21.50
N GLU A 119 -19.90 -5.67 20.49
CA GLU A 119 -18.55 -6.22 20.68
C GLU A 119 -17.58 -5.14 21.18
N CYS A 120 -17.69 -3.91 20.68
CA CYS A 120 -16.88 -2.77 21.04
C CYS A 120 -17.13 -2.34 22.48
N GLN A 121 -18.39 -2.36 22.93
CA GLN A 121 -18.77 -2.10 24.32
C GLN A 121 -18.21 -3.16 25.27
N GLN A 122 -18.26 -4.44 24.89
CA GLN A 122 -17.66 -5.53 25.66
C GLN A 122 -16.13 -5.42 25.75
N ASN A 123 -15.50 -4.79 24.77
CA ASN A 123 -14.06 -4.59 24.70
C ASN A 123 -13.59 -3.21 25.18
N ASN A 124 -14.45 -2.43 25.85
CA ASN A 124 -14.15 -1.08 26.34
C ASN A 124 -13.56 -0.15 25.25
N GLY A 125 -14.09 -0.22 24.03
CA GLY A 125 -13.62 0.59 22.90
C GLY A 125 -12.33 0.10 22.24
N GLN A 126 -11.69 -0.94 22.77
CA GLN A 126 -10.46 -1.49 22.20
C GLN A 126 -10.75 -2.50 21.09
N ILE A 127 -10.02 -2.39 19.97
CA ILE A 127 -10.11 -3.35 18.88
C ILE A 127 -9.26 -4.58 19.23
N LYS A 128 -9.91 -5.66 19.68
CA LYS A 128 -9.24 -6.96 19.86
C LYS A 128 -9.27 -7.76 18.56
N LYS A 129 -8.13 -7.87 17.89
CA LYS A 129 -7.96 -8.76 16.73
C LYS A 129 -7.54 -10.14 17.23
N TYR A 130 -8.41 -11.13 17.07
CA TYR A 130 -8.06 -12.53 17.33
C TYR A 130 -7.52 -13.16 16.05
N ILE A 131 -6.31 -13.70 16.10
CA ILE A 131 -5.79 -14.56 15.02
C ILE A 131 -6.48 -15.92 15.18
N THR A 132 -7.41 -16.22 14.27
CA THR A 132 -7.99 -17.57 14.23
C THR A 132 -7.02 -18.49 13.51
N LEU A 133 -6.31 -19.32 14.26
CA LEU A 133 -5.50 -20.39 13.68
C LEU A 133 -6.43 -21.49 13.18
N GLU A 134 -6.11 -22.08 12.03
CA GLU A 134 -6.87 -23.22 11.52
C GLU A 134 -6.76 -24.41 12.50
N LYS A 135 -7.88 -25.10 12.73
CA LYS A 135 -7.98 -26.21 13.70
C LYS A 135 -7.07 -27.40 13.37
N PHE A 136 -6.63 -27.50 12.12
CA PHE A 136 -5.75 -28.55 11.64
C PHE A 136 -4.48 -27.94 11.07
N PRO A 137 -3.29 -28.46 11.41
CA PRO A 137 -2.06 -28.04 10.75
C PRO A 137 -2.17 -28.44 9.28
N LYS A 138 -2.31 -27.45 8.39
CA LYS A 138 -2.07 -27.69 6.96
C LYS A 138 -0.61 -28.11 6.83
N PRO A 139 -0.31 -29.24 6.18
CA PRO A 139 1.06 -29.56 5.82
C PRO A 139 1.64 -28.37 5.06
N PHE A 140 2.61 -27.67 5.66
CA PHE A 140 3.30 -26.58 4.96
C PHE A 140 4.25 -27.24 3.98
N VAL A 141 3.75 -27.44 2.77
CA VAL A 141 4.50 -28.03 1.67
C VAL A 141 4.59 -26.98 0.56
N PRO A 142 5.53 -26.01 0.67
CA PRO A 142 5.62 -24.87 -0.25
C PRO A 142 5.68 -25.28 -1.72
N HIS A 143 6.34 -26.40 -2.02
CA HIS A 143 6.42 -26.90 -3.39
C HIS A 143 5.05 -27.39 -3.94
N ILE A 144 4.09 -27.72 -3.08
CA ILE A 144 2.70 -28.09 -3.45
C ILE A 144 1.76 -26.87 -3.34
N THR A 145 1.88 -26.07 -2.27
CA THR A 145 0.98 -24.95 -2.01
C THR A 145 1.34 -23.72 -2.85
N SER A 146 2.61 -23.46 -3.16
CA SER A 146 3.01 -22.29 -3.96
C SER A 146 3.04 -22.58 -5.47
N ASN A 147 3.20 -23.85 -5.88
CA ASN A 147 3.24 -24.23 -7.29
C ASN A 147 1.84 -24.51 -7.85
N LYS A 148 1.29 -23.54 -8.60
CA LYS A 148 -0.03 -23.65 -9.23
C LYS A 148 -0.15 -24.85 -10.18
N THR A 149 0.90 -25.14 -10.95
CA THR A 149 0.97 -26.26 -11.90
C THR A 149 0.84 -27.59 -11.15
N TYR A 150 1.64 -27.78 -10.09
CA TYR A 150 1.60 -28.99 -9.28
C TYR A 150 0.22 -29.18 -8.63
N ARG A 151 -0.35 -28.10 -8.08
CA ARG A 151 -1.69 -28.13 -7.47
C ARG A 151 -2.78 -28.55 -8.47
N TYR A 152 -2.73 -28.02 -9.70
CA TYR A 152 -3.66 -28.39 -10.77
C TYR A 152 -3.52 -29.87 -11.13
N LEU A 153 -2.29 -30.35 -11.37
CA LEU A 153 -2.03 -31.74 -11.72
C LEU A 153 -2.47 -32.71 -10.61
N LEU A 154 -2.23 -32.35 -9.35
CA LEU A 154 -2.68 -33.12 -8.19
C LEU A 154 -4.21 -33.23 -8.13
N ALA A 155 -4.93 -32.12 -8.34
CA ALA A 155 -6.40 -32.11 -8.33
C ALA A 155 -7.04 -32.95 -9.45
N HIS A 156 -6.33 -33.15 -10.56
CA HIS A 156 -6.81 -33.92 -11.72
C HIS A 156 -6.19 -35.33 -11.82
N ASN A 157 -5.51 -35.82 -10.77
CA ASN A 157 -4.80 -37.11 -10.78
C ASN A 157 -3.74 -37.27 -11.91
N ARG A 158 -3.14 -36.16 -12.35
CA ARG A 158 -2.12 -36.08 -13.42
C ARG A 158 -0.71 -35.82 -12.89
N VAL A 159 -0.42 -36.19 -11.64
CA VAL A 159 0.86 -35.88 -10.96
C VAL A 159 2.08 -36.44 -11.70
N SER A 160 1.94 -37.59 -12.37
CA SER A 160 2.99 -38.21 -13.17
C SER A 160 3.48 -37.33 -14.33
N GLU A 161 2.70 -36.33 -14.74
CA GLU A 161 3.06 -35.40 -15.81
C GLU A 161 3.89 -34.21 -15.32
N TYR A 162 4.04 -34.03 -14.01
CA TYR A 162 4.78 -32.91 -13.44
C TYR A 162 6.25 -32.96 -13.87
N LYS A 163 6.70 -31.87 -14.50
CA LYS A 163 8.08 -31.62 -14.90
C LYS A 163 8.63 -30.48 -14.06
N ALA A 164 9.74 -30.73 -13.37
CA ALA A 164 10.51 -29.67 -12.73
C ALA A 164 11.06 -28.70 -13.80
N THR A 165 11.27 -27.44 -13.43
CA THR A 165 11.93 -26.45 -14.30
C THR A 165 13.33 -26.94 -14.67
N GLN A 166 13.57 -27.20 -15.96
CA GLN A 166 14.86 -27.75 -16.44
C GLN A 166 15.77 -26.67 -17.04
N TYR A 167 15.15 -25.61 -17.57
CA TYR A 167 15.81 -24.56 -18.34
C TYR A 167 15.73 -23.23 -17.58
N TYR A 168 16.84 -22.51 -17.51
CA TYR A 168 16.99 -21.34 -16.64
C TYR A 168 18.12 -20.43 -17.12
N ILE A 169 18.13 -19.19 -16.61
CA ILE A 169 19.23 -18.24 -16.79
C ILE A 169 19.89 -18.04 -15.44
N THR A 170 21.21 -18.15 -15.36
CA THR A 170 21.98 -17.68 -14.21
C THR A 170 22.72 -16.41 -14.59
N PHE A 171 22.91 -15.50 -13.64
CA PHE A 171 23.74 -14.34 -13.84
C PHE A 171 24.56 -14.00 -12.60
N ARG A 172 25.65 -13.28 -12.83
CA ARG A 172 26.53 -12.76 -11.79
C ARG A 172 27.05 -11.40 -12.21
N PHE A 173 26.80 -10.40 -11.36
CA PHE A 173 27.46 -9.10 -11.48
C PHE A 173 28.82 -9.14 -10.81
N GLN A 174 29.77 -8.46 -11.43
CA GLN A 174 30.96 -7.93 -10.78
C GLN A 174 30.67 -6.47 -10.45
N THR A 175 30.88 -6.08 -9.20
CA THR A 175 30.57 -4.74 -8.69
C THR A 175 31.77 -4.17 -7.98
N GLU A 176 31.95 -2.85 -8.08
CA GLU A 176 32.93 -2.09 -7.31
C GLU A 176 32.23 -1.16 -6.31
N LEU A 177 32.88 -0.94 -5.17
CA LEU A 177 32.39 -0.04 -4.12
C LEU A 177 32.78 1.40 -4.44
N GLN A 178 31.80 2.23 -4.76
CA GLN A 178 31.96 3.66 -4.93
C GLN A 178 31.62 4.41 -3.64
N LYS A 179 32.60 5.07 -3.04
CA LYS A 179 32.39 5.96 -1.88
C LYS A 179 32.04 7.36 -2.36
N ILE A 180 30.81 7.79 -2.10
CA ILE A 180 30.34 9.14 -2.42
C ILE A 180 30.43 10.00 -1.16
N ARG A 181 31.03 11.19 -1.27
CA ARG A 181 31.10 12.15 -0.15
C ARG A 181 29.68 12.56 0.26
N GLY A 182 29.32 12.39 1.54
CA GLY A 182 27.99 12.69 2.08
C GLY A 182 27.06 11.48 2.22
N TYR A 183 27.42 10.33 1.67
CA TYR A 183 26.70 9.06 1.90
C TYR A 183 27.46 8.21 2.93
N GLN A 184 26.75 7.75 3.96
CA GLN A 184 27.34 6.91 5.02
C GLN A 184 27.67 5.49 4.52
N TYR A 185 26.98 5.02 3.47
CA TYR A 185 27.14 3.68 2.92
C TYR A 185 27.70 3.73 1.50
N PRO A 186 28.67 2.87 1.15
CA PRO A 186 29.20 2.79 -0.21
C PRO A 186 28.14 2.25 -1.18
N ILE A 187 28.11 2.79 -2.40
CA ILE A 187 27.23 2.33 -3.48
C ILE A 187 27.96 1.27 -4.28
N LEU A 188 27.28 0.17 -4.62
CA LEU A 188 27.81 -0.85 -5.54
C LEU A 188 27.51 -0.43 -6.98
N VAL A 189 28.56 -0.22 -7.76
CA VAL A 189 28.46 0.08 -9.19
C VAL A 189 28.84 -1.18 -9.97
N PRO A 190 28.00 -1.69 -10.86
CA PRO A 190 28.33 -2.85 -11.67
C PRO A 190 29.44 -2.49 -12.67
N THR A 191 30.48 -3.32 -12.73
CA THR A 191 31.58 -3.20 -13.69
C THR A 191 31.51 -4.23 -14.81
N ALA A 192 30.95 -5.40 -14.51
CA ALA A 192 30.67 -6.42 -15.51
C ALA A 192 29.51 -7.31 -15.08
N VAL A 193 28.95 -8.05 -16.03
CA VAL A 193 27.95 -9.09 -15.81
C VAL A 193 28.23 -10.27 -16.72
N ALA A 194 28.18 -11.47 -16.16
CA ALA A 194 28.21 -12.71 -16.91
C ALA A 194 26.91 -13.48 -16.68
N SER A 195 26.40 -14.13 -17.72
CA SER A 195 25.21 -14.96 -17.63
C SER A 195 25.33 -16.24 -18.42
N THR A 196 24.73 -17.30 -17.89
CA THR A 196 24.65 -18.60 -18.53
C THR A 196 23.19 -18.95 -18.75
N ILE A 197 22.82 -19.13 -20.01
CA ILE A 197 21.50 -19.50 -20.48
C ILE A 197 21.53 -21.01 -20.75
N LYS A 198 20.75 -21.77 -19.99
CA LYS A 198 20.53 -23.20 -20.23
C LYS A 198 19.16 -23.37 -20.89
N ALA A 199 19.16 -23.46 -22.21
CA ALA A 199 17.98 -23.75 -23.03
C ALA A 199 17.89 -25.27 -23.29
N LYS A 200 16.82 -25.71 -23.95
CA LYS A 200 16.58 -27.12 -24.29
C LYS A 200 17.65 -27.72 -25.18
N ASN A 201 18.09 -26.97 -26.17
CA ASN A 201 19.00 -27.45 -27.22
C ASN A 201 20.41 -26.89 -27.11
N TYR A 202 20.66 -25.90 -26.24
CA TYR A 202 21.96 -25.24 -26.15
C TYR A 202 22.23 -24.69 -24.76
N ILE A 203 23.52 -24.48 -24.49
CA ILE A 203 24.02 -23.68 -23.38
C ILE A 203 24.78 -22.50 -23.98
N LYS A 204 24.36 -21.28 -23.63
CA LYS A 204 24.98 -20.05 -24.13
C LYS A 204 25.47 -19.22 -22.95
N THR A 205 26.71 -18.74 -23.04
CA THR A 205 27.28 -17.81 -22.06
C THR A 205 27.41 -16.44 -22.72
N ILE A 206 26.96 -15.40 -22.04
CA ILE A 206 27.08 -14.01 -22.48
C ILE A 206 27.77 -13.20 -21.38
N SER A 207 28.54 -12.19 -21.78
CA SER A 207 29.22 -11.29 -20.84
C SER A 207 29.24 -9.87 -21.40
N TYR A 208 29.01 -8.90 -20.52
CA TYR A 208 29.03 -7.48 -20.82
C TYR A 208 29.82 -6.77 -19.72
N ASP A 209 30.55 -5.71 -20.07
CA ASP A 209 31.37 -4.94 -19.15
C ASP A 209 31.23 -3.44 -19.39
N ASN A 210 31.78 -2.67 -18.46
CA ASN A 210 31.78 -1.21 -18.49
C ASN A 210 32.63 -0.58 -19.61
N SER A 211 33.27 -1.37 -20.47
CA SER A 211 33.89 -0.85 -21.69
C SER A 211 32.86 -0.44 -22.73
N GLN A 212 31.62 -0.97 -22.62
CA GLN A 212 30.51 -0.65 -23.49
C GLN A 212 29.56 0.34 -22.80
N ASP A 213 29.15 1.38 -23.53
CA ASP A 213 28.07 2.26 -23.06
C ASP A 213 26.78 1.45 -22.88
N ASN A 214 26.10 1.70 -21.75
CA ASN A 214 24.85 1.06 -21.34
C ASN A 214 24.90 -0.48 -21.35
N PHE A 215 26.02 -1.07 -20.93
CA PHE A 215 26.23 -2.53 -20.96
C PHE A 215 25.16 -3.31 -20.17
N VAL A 216 24.63 -2.75 -19.08
CA VAL A 216 23.56 -3.38 -18.29
C VAL A 216 22.24 -3.42 -19.07
N GLU A 217 21.89 -2.35 -19.78
CA GLU A 217 20.68 -2.29 -20.60
C GLU A 217 20.78 -3.30 -21.75
N LYS A 218 21.92 -3.33 -22.45
CA LYS A 218 22.18 -4.30 -23.52
C LYS A 218 22.15 -5.74 -23.02
N TRP A 219 22.68 -5.99 -21.83
CA TRP A 219 22.60 -7.29 -21.18
C TRP A 219 21.16 -7.68 -20.85
N LEU A 220 20.37 -6.76 -20.29
CA LEU A 220 18.96 -6.98 -19.98
C LEU A 220 18.17 -7.33 -21.24
N ASP A 221 18.36 -6.60 -22.35
CA ASP A 221 17.70 -6.88 -23.62
C ASP A 221 18.00 -8.30 -24.11
N GLN A 222 19.27 -8.73 -24.02
CA GLN A 222 19.65 -10.09 -24.40
C GLN A 222 19.02 -11.14 -23.46
N VAL A 223 19.01 -10.90 -22.14
CA VAL A 223 18.39 -11.80 -21.17
C VAL A 223 16.89 -11.93 -21.41
N PHE A 224 16.18 -10.83 -21.69
CA PHE A 224 14.76 -10.88 -22.00
C PHE A 224 14.46 -11.65 -23.29
N SER A 225 15.28 -11.47 -24.32
CA SER A 225 15.17 -12.23 -25.56
C SER A 225 15.32 -13.74 -25.32
N GLU A 226 16.35 -14.16 -24.58
CA GLU A 226 16.58 -15.57 -24.24
C GLU A 226 15.52 -16.12 -23.27
N ALA A 227 14.97 -15.28 -22.39
CA ALA A 227 13.92 -15.66 -21.46
C ALA A 227 12.64 -16.10 -22.19
N LEU A 228 12.31 -15.50 -23.34
CA LEU A 228 11.19 -15.94 -24.17
C LEU A 228 11.37 -17.38 -24.65
N GLN A 229 12.58 -17.73 -25.11
CA GLN A 229 12.89 -19.10 -25.52
C GLN A 229 12.83 -20.08 -24.35
N ILE A 230 13.39 -19.71 -23.18
CA ILE A 230 13.36 -20.57 -21.99
C ILE A 230 11.94 -20.80 -21.48
N ARG A 231 11.08 -19.79 -21.58
CA ARG A 231 9.67 -19.94 -21.25
C ARG A 231 9.02 -21.00 -22.14
N ASP A 232 9.27 -20.94 -23.44
CA ASP A 232 8.68 -21.86 -24.41
C ASP A 232 9.27 -23.28 -24.24
N ASP A 233 10.56 -23.40 -23.92
CA ASP A 233 11.23 -24.67 -23.63
C ASP A 233 10.68 -25.36 -22.37
N ASN A 234 10.27 -24.59 -21.35
CA ASN A 234 9.67 -25.12 -20.12
C ASN A 234 8.14 -25.34 -20.21
N LYS A 235 7.50 -24.95 -21.33
CA LYS A 235 6.04 -25.04 -21.50
C LYS A 235 5.58 -26.51 -21.57
N TYR A 236 4.48 -26.83 -20.88
CA TYR A 236 3.83 -28.14 -21.06
C TYR A 236 3.06 -28.20 -22.39
N ALA A 237 2.84 -29.42 -22.91
CA ALA A 237 2.19 -29.63 -24.21
C ALA A 237 0.68 -29.28 -24.24
N ASP A 238 0.03 -29.25 -23.07
CA ASP A 238 -1.42 -29.10 -22.92
C ASP A 238 -1.81 -27.78 -22.20
N ASP A 239 -3.11 -27.55 -22.03
CA ASP A 239 -3.74 -26.46 -21.27
C ASP A 239 -3.51 -26.53 -19.74
N VAL A 240 -2.39 -27.07 -19.28
CA VAL A 240 -2.03 -27.07 -17.86
C VAL A 240 -1.74 -25.63 -17.44
N PRO A 241 -2.48 -25.05 -16.48
CA PRO A 241 -2.25 -23.69 -16.02
C PRO A 241 -0.86 -23.55 -15.42
N GLN A 242 0.00 -22.78 -16.08
CA GLN A 242 1.38 -22.53 -15.66
C GLN A 242 1.61 -21.06 -15.35
N ARG A 243 2.51 -20.80 -14.41
CA ARG A 243 3.15 -19.50 -14.30
C ARG A 243 4.34 -19.49 -15.26
N TYR A 244 4.32 -18.57 -16.21
CA TYR A 244 5.39 -18.37 -17.20
C TYR A 244 6.62 -17.66 -16.60
N GLU A 245 6.93 -17.94 -15.34
CA GLU A 245 8.05 -17.33 -14.62
C GLU A 245 9.35 -18.00 -15.11
N VAL A 246 10.15 -17.24 -15.86
CA VAL A 246 11.50 -17.66 -16.24
C VAL A 246 12.38 -17.51 -15.02
N HIS A 247 13.03 -18.60 -14.62
CA HIS A 247 13.91 -18.58 -13.45
C HIS A 247 15.22 -17.89 -13.84
N ILE A 248 15.39 -16.66 -13.38
CA ILE A 248 16.62 -15.88 -13.51
C ILE A 248 17.27 -15.85 -12.12
N ILE A 249 18.38 -16.58 -11.97
CA ILE A 249 19.04 -16.81 -10.69
C ILE A 249 20.28 -15.94 -10.60
N GLY A 250 20.25 -14.95 -9.69
CA GLY A 250 21.41 -14.12 -9.35
C GLY A 250 22.23 -14.75 -8.23
N PHE A 251 23.55 -14.68 -8.34
CA PHE A 251 24.48 -15.03 -7.26
C PHE A 251 25.09 -13.77 -6.65
N ASP A 252 24.56 -13.32 -5.52
CA ASP A 252 25.17 -12.25 -4.73
C ASP A 252 26.05 -12.87 -3.64
N TYR A 253 27.35 -12.55 -3.65
CA TYR A 253 28.19 -12.74 -2.47
C TYR A 253 27.92 -11.57 -1.54
N GLN A 254 27.15 -11.77 -0.47
CA GLN A 254 27.29 -10.91 0.70
C GLN A 254 28.71 -11.10 1.22
N VAL A 255 29.57 -10.10 1.04
CA VAL A 255 30.82 -10.01 1.80
C VAL A 255 30.39 -9.84 3.25
N GLN A 256 30.40 -10.92 4.03
CA GLN A 256 30.31 -10.84 5.48
C GLN A 256 31.54 -10.08 5.97
N GLY A 257 31.40 -8.76 6.10
CA GLY A 257 32.38 -7.94 6.80
C GLY A 257 32.46 -8.44 8.23
N VAL A 258 33.59 -9.05 8.59
CA VAL A 258 33.94 -9.34 9.97
C VAL A 258 34.11 -7.99 10.67
N VAL A 259 33.07 -7.56 11.41
CA VAL A 259 33.21 -6.46 12.35
C VAL A 259 33.96 -7.03 13.55
N GLN A 260 35.26 -6.74 13.64
CA GLN A 260 35.98 -6.92 14.90
C GLN A 260 35.50 -5.85 15.87
N TYR A 261 34.83 -6.28 16.94
CA TYR A 261 34.59 -5.42 18.09
C TYR A 261 35.91 -5.25 18.83
N THR A 262 36.47 -4.04 18.78
CA THR A 262 37.41 -3.55 19.81
C THR A 262 36.64 -2.81 20.87
#